data_AF-A0A1B6K8F5-F1
#
_entry.id   AF-A0A1B6K8F5-F1
#
_cell.length_a   1.000
_cell.length_b   1.000
_cell.length_c   1.000
_cell.angle_alpha   90.00
_cell.angle_beta   90.00
_cell.angle_gamma   90.00
#
_symmetry.space_group_name_H-M   'P 1'
#
loop_
_entity.id
_entity.type
_entity.pdbx_description
1 polymer ?
#
loop_
_entity_poly.entity_id
_entity_poly.type
_entity_poly.pdbx_seq_one_letter_code
_entity_poly.pdbx_strand_id
1 'polypeptide(L)'
;QCRSKECKMSGTGNDYIGTLNTTISNRTCQHWTANEPHSVPQTLLSKELFPELSLDNVNNFCRNPSHDIFGPWCYTNDPNVETDLCNVLDCDVPDACTVIVTGTNSARQYIYILPLWKSIGLEFKVKNWDPKWMEGV
;
A
#
# COMPACT_ATOMS: atom_id res chain seq x y z
N GLN A 1 8.39 -21.91 -4.72
CA GLN A 1 7.34 -20.87 -4.64
C GLN A 1 8.03 -19.59 -4.19
N CYS A 2 7.91 -18.50 -4.95
CA CYS A 2 8.54 -17.24 -4.60
C CYS A 2 7.80 -16.66 -3.38
N ARG A 3 8.49 -16.51 -2.24
CA ARG A 3 7.97 -15.89 -1.01
C ARG A 3 8.99 -14.87 -0.53
N SER A 4 8.55 -13.69 -0.10
CA SER A 4 9.44 -12.63 0.37
C SER A 4 8.99 -12.08 1.72
N LYS A 5 9.96 -11.78 2.60
CA LYS A 5 9.74 -11.19 3.92
C LYS A 5 9.79 -9.65 3.89
N GLU A 6 10.44 -9.09 2.89
CA GLU A 6 10.75 -7.66 2.82
C GLU A 6 9.68 -6.89 2.04
N CYS A 7 9.08 -7.54 1.04
CA CYS A 7 8.21 -6.91 0.06
C CYS A 7 7.25 -7.94 -0.58
N LYS A 8 6.24 -7.48 -1.31
CA LYS A 8 5.37 -8.30 -2.16
C LYS A 8 5.92 -8.37 -3.59
N MET A 9 5.96 -9.56 -4.17
CA MET A 9 6.35 -9.74 -5.58
C MET A 9 5.14 -9.71 -6.53
N SER A 10 3.96 -10.12 -6.05
CA SER A 10 2.71 -9.92 -6.78
C SER A 10 2.05 -8.62 -6.35
N GLY A 11 1.37 -7.93 -7.28
CA GLY A 11 0.58 -6.73 -6.95
C GLY A 11 -0.46 -6.98 -5.84
N THR A 12 -0.99 -8.21 -5.76
CA THR A 12 -1.91 -8.65 -4.69
C THR A 12 -1.21 -9.00 -3.37
N GLY A 13 0.09 -9.30 -3.37
CA GLY A 13 0.84 -9.62 -2.15
C GLY A 13 0.45 -10.89 -1.41
N ASN A 14 -0.16 -11.87 -2.08
CA ASN A 14 -0.41 -13.21 -1.52
C ASN A 14 0.87 -13.96 -1.13
N ASP A 15 2.01 -13.58 -1.72
CA ASP A 15 3.32 -14.17 -1.51
C ASP A 15 4.10 -13.56 -0.33
N TYR A 16 3.56 -12.49 0.27
CA TYR A 16 4.19 -11.76 1.35
C TYR A 16 4.16 -12.57 2.66
N ILE A 17 5.36 -12.90 3.18
CA ILE A 17 5.58 -13.63 4.43
C ILE A 17 6.29 -12.78 5.49
N GLY A 18 6.27 -11.46 5.33
CA GLY A 18 6.89 -10.54 6.29
C GLY A 18 6.08 -10.40 7.57
N THR A 19 6.62 -9.63 8.51
CA THR A 19 6.09 -9.49 9.87
C THR A 19 5.42 -8.13 10.12
N LEU A 20 5.10 -7.36 9.07
CA LEU A 20 4.36 -6.11 9.21
C LEU A 20 2.99 -6.40 9.85
N ASN A 21 2.65 -5.67 10.91
CA ASN A 21 1.41 -5.82 11.67
C ASN A 21 0.76 -4.47 12.00
N THR A 22 1.05 -3.46 11.18
CA THR A 22 0.51 -2.11 11.31
C THR A 22 -0.04 -1.66 9.96
N THR A 23 -1.22 -1.06 9.98
CA THR A 23 -1.97 -0.65 8.79
C THR A 23 -1.47 0.70 8.25
N ILE A 24 -1.92 1.10 7.05
CA ILE A 24 -1.62 2.42 6.45
C ILE A 24 -2.07 3.55 7.39
N SER A 25 -3.21 3.36 8.06
CA SER A 25 -3.74 4.32 9.03
C SER A 25 -3.10 4.21 10.42
N ASN A 26 -2.01 3.45 10.56
CA ASN A 26 -1.27 3.26 11.79
C ASN A 26 -2.04 2.54 12.91
N ARG A 27 -2.96 1.63 12.55
CA ARG A 27 -3.66 0.75 13.50
C ARG A 27 -2.90 -0.56 13.65
N THR A 28 -2.89 -1.13 14.86
CA THR A 28 -2.28 -2.44 15.10
C THR A 28 -3.21 -3.54 14.63
N CYS A 29 -2.65 -4.56 13.99
CA CYS A 29 -3.42 -5.70 13.55
C CYS A 29 -3.84 -6.61 14.71
N GLN A 30 -5.06 -7.12 14.63
CA GLN A 30 -5.58 -8.23 15.41
C GLN A 30 -5.02 -9.56 14.87
N HIS A 31 -4.87 -10.54 15.77
CA HIS A 31 -4.46 -11.90 15.41
C HIS A 31 -5.51 -12.58 14.51
N TRP A 32 -5.10 -13.27 13.45
CA TRP A 32 -6.02 -13.88 12.47
C TRP A 32 -6.95 -14.93 13.06
N THR A 33 -6.56 -15.58 14.15
CA THR A 33 -7.36 -16.58 14.86
C THR A 33 -8.05 -16.03 16.12
N ALA A 34 -7.87 -14.74 16.44
CA ALA A 34 -8.60 -14.11 17.54
C ALA A 34 -10.02 -13.76 17.10
N ASN A 35 -10.94 -13.79 18.06
CA ASN A 35 -12.35 -13.44 17.84
C ASN A 35 -12.73 -12.06 18.40
N GLU A 36 -11.75 -11.28 18.89
CA GLU A 36 -11.94 -9.97 19.53
C GLU A 36 -10.84 -9.00 19.09
N PRO A 37 -11.15 -7.71 18.85
CA PRO A 37 -12.49 -7.10 18.84
C PRO A 37 -13.38 -7.55 17.67
N HIS A 38 -12.82 -8.13 16.62
CA HIS A 38 -13.56 -8.55 15.43
C HIS A 38 -13.63 -10.06 15.32
N SER A 39 -14.80 -10.60 14.99
CA SER A 39 -14.97 -12.04 14.76
C SER A 39 -14.50 -12.40 13.35
N VAL A 40 -13.47 -13.23 13.24
CA VAL A 40 -12.94 -13.67 11.94
C VAL A 40 -13.80 -14.81 11.37
N PRO A 41 -14.30 -14.72 10.12
CA PRO A 41 -15.09 -15.77 9.49
C PRO A 41 -14.30 -17.08 9.35
N GLN A 42 -14.95 -18.22 9.63
CA GLN A 42 -14.33 -19.55 9.47
C GLN A 42 -13.82 -19.82 8.05
N THR A 43 -14.43 -19.21 7.03
CA THR A 43 -13.99 -19.33 5.64
C THR A 43 -12.59 -18.77 5.39
N LEU A 44 -12.11 -17.86 6.24
CA LEU A 44 -10.76 -17.29 6.18
C LEU A 44 -9.76 -18.04 7.08
N LEU A 45 -10.21 -19.00 7.90
CA LEU A 45 -9.36 -19.81 8.78
C LEU A 45 -8.91 -21.11 8.09
N SER A 46 -8.54 -21.04 6.81
CA SER A 46 -7.93 -22.13 6.06
C SER A 46 -6.44 -21.85 5.88
N LYS A 47 -5.60 -22.81 6.28
CA LYS A 47 -4.13 -22.67 6.21
C LYS A 47 -3.65 -22.46 4.77
N GLU A 48 -4.39 -22.97 3.78
CA GLU A 48 -4.08 -22.87 2.35
C GLU A 48 -4.18 -21.44 1.82
N LEU A 49 -4.94 -20.57 2.50
CA LEU A 49 -5.09 -19.15 2.14
C LEU A 49 -3.90 -18.29 2.59
N PHE A 50 -3.03 -18.83 3.45
CA PHE A 50 -1.89 -18.11 4.00
C PHE A 50 -0.57 -18.66 3.43
N PRO A 51 0.39 -17.78 3.11
CA PRO A 51 1.67 -18.21 2.55
C PRO A 51 2.49 -19.05 3.54
N GLU A 52 2.23 -18.96 4.84
CA GLU A 52 2.84 -19.79 5.90
C GLU A 52 2.38 -21.25 5.87
N LEU A 53 1.20 -21.53 5.27
CA LEU A 53 0.51 -22.81 5.40
C LEU A 53 0.22 -23.21 6.85
N SER A 54 0.08 -22.22 7.74
CA SER A 54 -0.18 -22.39 9.17
C SER A 54 -0.89 -21.17 9.75
N LEU A 55 -2.01 -21.41 10.45
CA LEU A 55 -2.79 -20.37 11.15
C LEU A 55 -2.13 -19.90 12.45
N ASP A 56 -1.25 -20.70 13.04
CA ASP A 56 -0.53 -20.31 14.26
C ASP A 56 0.66 -19.38 13.92
N ASN A 57 1.28 -19.60 12.75
CA ASN A 57 2.47 -18.86 12.34
C ASN A 57 2.16 -17.53 11.65
N VAL A 58 0.93 -17.33 11.13
CA VAL A 58 0.52 -16.07 10.50
C VAL A 58 0.40 -14.92 11.51
N ASN A 59 0.18 -15.25 12.78
CA ASN A 59 0.10 -14.31 13.89
C ASN A 59 -0.93 -13.19 13.63
N ASN A 60 -0.52 -11.92 13.79
CA ASN A 60 -1.27 -10.73 13.39
C ASN A 60 -0.63 -10.02 12.18
N PHE A 61 0.10 -10.74 11.33
CA PHE A 61 0.81 -10.12 10.21
C PHE A 61 -0.12 -9.81 9.03
N CYS A 62 0.17 -8.75 8.29
CA CYS A 62 -0.58 -8.34 7.11
C CYS A 62 -0.58 -9.42 6.02
N ARG A 63 -1.75 -9.87 5.57
CA ARG A 63 -1.90 -10.94 4.56
C ARG A 63 -3.05 -10.63 3.63
N ASN A 64 -3.14 -11.38 2.52
CA ASN A 64 -4.23 -11.21 1.56
C ASN A 64 -4.92 -12.55 1.24
N PRO A 65 -5.62 -13.17 2.21
CA PRO A 65 -6.32 -14.43 1.94
C PRO A 65 -7.47 -14.28 0.94
N SER A 66 -7.98 -13.06 0.72
CA SER A 66 -9.09 -12.75 -0.21
C SER A 66 -8.65 -12.54 -1.66
N HIS A 67 -7.35 -12.56 -1.96
CA HIS A 67 -6.81 -12.20 -3.29
C HIS A 67 -7.24 -10.80 -3.75
N ASP A 68 -7.37 -9.87 -2.81
CA ASP A 68 -7.74 -8.49 -3.10
C ASP A 68 -6.66 -7.80 -3.96
N ILE A 69 -7.09 -7.09 -5.00
CA ILE A 69 -6.20 -6.30 -5.85
C ILE A 69 -5.57 -5.11 -5.11
N PHE A 70 -6.16 -4.66 -4.00
CA PHE A 70 -5.62 -3.59 -3.16
C PHE A 70 -4.43 -4.04 -2.30
N GLY A 71 -4.24 -5.35 -2.15
CA GLY A 71 -3.06 -5.93 -1.52
C GLY A 71 -3.28 -6.47 -0.10
N PRO A 72 -2.20 -6.69 0.67
CA PRO A 72 -2.27 -7.20 2.04
C PRO A 72 -3.03 -6.28 2.99
N TRP A 73 -3.81 -6.88 3.87
CA TRP A 73 -4.64 -6.22 4.88
C TRP A 73 -4.61 -7.03 6.18
N CYS A 74 -5.23 -6.50 7.23
CA CYS A 74 -5.47 -7.25 8.46
C CYS A 74 -6.75 -6.77 9.15
N TYR A 75 -7.29 -7.59 10.05
CA TYR A 75 -8.24 -7.10 11.05
C TYR A 75 -7.51 -6.13 11.98
N THR A 76 -8.16 -5.06 12.42
CA THR A 76 -7.51 -4.08 13.31
C THR A 76 -7.89 -4.33 14.77
N ASN A 77 -7.10 -3.79 15.69
CA ASN A 77 -7.45 -3.79 17.12
C ASN A 77 -8.41 -2.66 17.52
N ASP A 78 -8.84 -1.81 16.57
CA ASP A 78 -9.81 -0.74 16.78
C ASP A 78 -11.23 -1.32 16.60
N PRO A 79 -12.08 -1.32 17.64
CA PRO A 79 -13.44 -1.85 17.55
C PRO A 79 -14.32 -1.16 16.51
N ASN A 80 -13.95 0.05 16.06
CA ASN A 80 -14.71 0.81 15.07
C ASN A 80 -14.25 0.57 13.63
N VAL A 81 -13.13 -0.14 13.44
CA VAL A 81 -12.53 -0.39 12.13
C VAL A 81 -12.21 -1.87 12.01
N GLU A 82 -13.08 -2.62 11.35
CA GLU A 82 -12.96 -4.07 11.23
C GLU A 82 -11.66 -4.49 10.54
N THR A 83 -11.40 -3.93 9.34
CA THR A 83 -10.23 -4.22 8.53
C THR A 83 -9.61 -2.93 8.00
N ASP A 84 -8.31 -2.97 7.73
CA ASP A 84 -7.58 -1.87 7.11
C ASP A 84 -6.42 -2.42 6.28
N LEU A 85 -6.00 -1.67 5.26
CA LEU A 85 -4.95 -2.05 4.32
C LEU A 85 -3.57 -1.87 4.96
N CYS A 86 -2.62 -2.70 4.56
CA CYS A 86 -1.23 -2.60 4.99
C CYS A 86 -0.32 -2.04 3.90
N ASN A 87 0.67 -1.25 4.30
CA ASN A 87 1.64 -0.65 3.38
C ASN A 87 2.81 -1.62 3.08
N VAL A 88 2.54 -2.71 2.38
CA VAL A 88 3.58 -3.64 1.94
C VAL A 88 4.19 -3.17 0.63
N LEU A 89 5.51 -2.92 0.63
CA LEU A 89 6.27 -2.46 -0.53
C LEU A 89 6.31 -3.51 -1.64
N ASP A 90 6.30 -3.06 -2.90
CA ASP A 90 6.55 -3.94 -4.06
C ASP A 90 8.05 -4.21 -4.22
N CYS A 91 8.44 -5.47 -4.42
CA CYS A 91 9.85 -5.86 -4.59
C CYS A 91 10.45 -5.27 -5.88
N ASP A 92 9.66 -5.20 -6.95
CA ASP A 92 10.07 -4.65 -8.23
C ASP A 92 10.01 -3.11 -8.27
N VAL A 93 9.48 -2.49 -7.21
CA VAL A 93 9.44 -1.04 -7.03
C VAL A 93 9.98 -0.69 -5.64
N PRO A 94 11.29 -0.91 -5.39
CA PRO A 94 11.89 -0.54 -4.13
C PRO A 94 11.74 0.98 -3.93
N ASP A 95 11.12 1.35 -2.82
CA ASP A 95 10.94 2.71 -2.33
C ASP A 95 10.32 3.71 -3.32
N ALA A 96 9.00 3.75 -3.38
CA ALA A 96 8.31 5.00 -3.70
C ALA A 96 8.56 6.00 -2.55
N CYS A 97 9.75 6.61 -2.54
CA CYS A 97 10.06 7.75 -1.69
C CYS A 97 8.96 8.80 -1.89
N THR A 98 8.09 8.99 -0.89
CA THR A 98 7.28 10.20 -0.82
C THR A 98 8.23 11.32 -0.43
N VAL A 99 8.82 11.97 -1.43
CA VAL A 99 9.67 13.14 -1.19
C VAL A 99 8.75 14.34 -0.96
N ILE A 100 8.58 14.72 0.31
CA ILE A 100 7.89 15.95 0.69
C ILE A 100 8.94 17.07 0.64
N VAL A 101 8.88 17.92 -0.39
CA VAL A 101 9.66 19.16 -0.41
C VAL A 101 8.74 20.31 0.00
N THR A 102 8.87 20.78 1.24
CA THR A 102 8.24 22.01 1.67
C THR A 102 9.09 23.20 1.23
N GLY A 103 8.46 24.17 0.56
CA GLY A 103 9.07 25.46 0.24
C GLY A 103 8.29 26.58 0.90
N THR A 104 8.90 27.24 1.88
CA THR A 104 8.39 28.51 2.40
C THR A 104 8.76 29.63 1.43
N ASN A 105 7.84 29.94 0.51
CA ASN A 105 7.46 31.28 0.10
C ASN A 105 6.55 31.21 -1.15
N SER A 106 5.29 31.52 -0.90
CA SER A 106 4.19 31.87 -1.79
C SER A 106 4.56 32.19 -3.24
N ALA A 107 4.25 31.25 -4.17
CA ALA A 107 3.80 31.47 -5.56
C ALA A 107 4.03 30.27 -6.52
N ARG A 108 3.94 29.01 -6.05
CA ARG A 108 4.03 27.84 -6.96
C ARG A 108 2.87 26.86 -6.73
N GLN A 109 2.22 26.50 -7.82
CA GLN A 109 1.23 25.42 -7.91
C GLN A 109 1.94 24.07 -8.00
N TYR A 110 1.38 23.05 -7.34
CA TYR A 110 1.87 21.67 -7.36
C TYR A 110 0.93 20.78 -8.16
N ILE A 111 1.50 19.79 -8.85
CA ILE A 111 0.78 18.76 -9.61
C ILE A 111 0.96 17.42 -8.90
N TYR A 112 -0.12 16.67 -8.77
CA TYR A 112 -0.16 15.37 -8.12
C TYR A 112 -0.30 14.26 -9.16
N ILE A 113 0.49 13.19 -9.04
CA ILE A 113 0.40 12.03 -9.93
C ILE A 113 0.23 10.79 -9.06
N LEU A 114 -0.96 10.20 -9.12
CA LEU A 114 -1.30 9.00 -8.35
C LEU A 114 -0.70 7.75 -9.01
N PRO A 115 -0.36 6.70 -8.24
CA PRO A 115 0.23 5.46 -8.76
C PRO A 115 -0.58 4.78 -9.87
N LEU A 116 -1.90 4.99 -9.88
CA LEU A 116 -2.83 4.44 -10.88
C LEU A 116 -2.62 5.00 -12.30
N TRP A 117 -1.80 6.04 -12.49
CA TRP A 117 -1.58 6.71 -13.80
C TRP A 117 -0.23 6.39 -14.45
N LYS A 118 0.52 5.39 -13.94
CA LYS A 118 1.89 5.06 -14.38
C LYS A 118 2.04 4.59 -15.84
N SER A 119 0.98 4.22 -16.56
CA SER A 119 1.08 3.75 -17.95
C SER A 119 1.08 4.87 -19.00
N ILE A 120 0.74 6.11 -18.61
CA ILE A 120 0.78 7.27 -19.50
C ILE A 120 1.92 8.15 -19.02
N GLY A 121 3.07 8.06 -19.69
CA GLY A 121 4.19 8.95 -19.43
C GLY A 121 3.71 10.41 -19.53
N LEU A 122 3.97 11.21 -18.50
CA LEU A 122 3.73 12.64 -18.57
C LEU A 122 4.77 13.26 -19.51
N GLU A 123 4.37 13.53 -20.74
CA GLU A 123 5.16 14.37 -21.64
C GLU A 123 4.70 15.82 -21.48
N PHE A 124 5.58 16.66 -20.95
CA PHE A 124 5.41 18.11 -20.96
C PHE A 124 6.66 18.76 -21.54
N LYS A 125 6.46 19.84 -22.30
CA LYS A 125 7.53 20.67 -22.84
C LYS A 125 7.49 22.03 -22.15
N VAL A 126 8.56 22.37 -21.46
CA VAL A 126 8.74 23.69 -20.86
C VAL A 126 9.34 24.60 -21.92
N LYS A 127 8.67 25.71 -22.22
CA LYS A 127 9.22 26.81 -23.04
C LYS A 127 9.51 27.98 -22.10
N ASN A 128 10.71 28.56 -22.19
CA ASN A 128 11.00 29.80 -21.48
C ASN A 128 10.07 30.91 -21.98
N TRP A 129 9.49 31.64 -21.04
CA TRP A 129 8.64 32.78 -21.34
C TRP A 129 9.52 33.94 -21.84
N ASP A 130 9.16 34.51 -22.99
CA ASP A 130 9.82 35.69 -23.59
C ASP A 130 8.79 36.82 -23.71
N PRO A 131 8.98 37.96 -23.01
CA PRO A 131 8.03 39.07 -23.00
C PRO A 131 7.84 39.77 -24.35
N LYS A 132 8.75 39.59 -25.33
CA LYS A 132 8.71 40.33 -26.61
C LYS A 132 7.59 39.88 -27.56
N TRP A 133 6.86 38.84 -27.21
CA TRP A 133 5.84 38.23 -28.07
C TRP A 133 4.49 38.97 -28.06
N MET A 134 4.36 40.07 -27.31
CA MET A 134 3.16 40.93 -27.31
C MET A 134 3.30 42.26 -28.06
N GLU A 135 4.46 42.58 -28.65
CA GLU A 135 4.67 43.81 -29.42
C GLU A 135 4.52 43.58 -30.94
N GLY A 136 3.39 43.00 -31.36
CA GLY A 136 3.17 42.61 -32.76
C GLY A 136 1.72 42.65 -33.24
N VAL A 137 0.95 43.67 -32.85
CA VAL A 137 -0.24 44.14 -33.58
C VAL A 137 0.02 45.57 -34.01
#